data_AF-A0A1Q9LJZ8-F1
#
_entry.id   AF-A0A1Q9LJZ8-F1
#
_cell.length_a   1.000
_cell.length_b   1.000
_cell.length_c   1.000
_cell.angle_alpha   90.00
_cell.angle_beta   90.00
_cell.angle_gamma   90.00
#
_symmetry.space_group_name_H-M   'P 1'
#
loop_
_entity.id
_entity.type
_entity.pdbx_description
1 polymer ?
#
loop_
_entity_poly.entity_id
_entity_poly.type
_entity_poly.pdbx_seq_one_letter_code
_entity_poly.pdbx_strand_id
1 'polypeptide(L)'
;MTPGTSAADLLRGVAERAATGGAPSGAGRYHYVRTCGWYLRSVTRISRRGAAHGPSTSTVEPFEREQWIAPDGSGRLVVTSNGHPVRPSGEFGPGGLGARFLTGTDRAAVAEVVRDGDGTAGALRAITGVWLRQVVPPDLRRALLLALADLDGLEVVGETRDHLGRAGVAVAHHDRERRTRVVLVFHARHGWLLGREEIALPGARVSLPTPVSTSNTLVTLTGYTETTTEQPQA
;
A
#
# COMPACT_ATOMS: atom_id res chain seq x y z
N MET A 1 5.71 -5.91 34.75
CA MET A 1 5.71 -4.98 33.60
C MET A 1 6.24 -5.78 32.41
N THR A 2 5.36 -6.39 31.62
CA THR A 2 5.79 -7.15 30.43
C THR A 2 6.43 -6.15 29.48
N PRO A 3 7.66 -6.38 28.97
CA PRO A 3 8.28 -5.47 28.02
C PRO A 3 7.29 -5.25 26.87
N GLY A 4 6.95 -4.00 26.60
CA GLY A 4 6.02 -3.66 25.52
C GLY A 4 6.61 -4.14 24.20
N THR A 5 5.91 -5.04 23.51
CA THR A 5 6.29 -5.56 22.20
C THR A 5 6.66 -4.41 21.27
N SER A 6 7.89 -4.38 20.76
CA SER A 6 8.32 -3.37 19.80
C SER A 6 7.63 -3.57 18.43
N ALA A 7 7.68 -2.57 17.54
CA ALA A 7 7.16 -2.72 16.18
C ALA A 7 7.89 -3.83 15.42
N ALA A 8 9.20 -3.96 15.67
CA ALA A 8 10.02 -5.02 15.13
C ALA A 8 9.55 -6.40 15.62
N ASP A 9 9.29 -6.57 16.92
CA ASP A 9 8.82 -7.85 17.48
C ASP A 9 7.43 -8.21 16.97
N LEU A 10 6.52 -7.23 16.87
CA LEU A 10 5.19 -7.42 16.30
C LEU A 10 5.29 -7.93 14.85
N LEU A 11 6.07 -7.25 14.01
CA LEU A 11 6.23 -7.59 12.59
C LEU A 11 6.94 -8.93 12.39
N ARG A 12 7.97 -9.24 13.18
CA ARG A 12 8.63 -10.56 13.17
C ARG A 12 7.65 -11.67 13.56
N GLY A 13 6.83 -11.44 14.58
CA GLY A 13 5.77 -12.39 14.96
C GLY A 13 4.76 -12.63 13.85
N VAL A 14 4.36 -11.59 13.11
CA VAL A 14 3.49 -11.74 11.92
C VAL A 14 4.23 -12.46 10.80
N ALA A 15 5.51 -12.18 10.58
CA ALA A 15 6.33 -12.80 9.53
C ALA A 15 6.45 -14.32 9.71
N GLU A 16 6.65 -14.79 10.94
CA GLU A 16 6.71 -16.24 11.22
C GLU A 16 5.39 -16.94 10.91
N ARG A 17 4.26 -16.31 11.25
CA ARG A 17 2.94 -16.86 10.89
C ARG A 17 2.66 -16.77 9.39
N ALA A 18 3.14 -15.71 8.72
CA ALA A 18 3.00 -15.55 7.29
C ALA A 18 3.73 -16.65 6.50
N ALA A 19 4.88 -17.14 6.99
CA ALA A 19 5.64 -18.20 6.35
C ALA A 19 4.84 -19.50 6.17
N THR A 20 3.87 -19.76 7.05
CA THR A 20 3.00 -20.95 6.99
C THR A 20 1.59 -20.63 6.46
N GLY A 21 1.36 -19.38 6.03
CA GLY A 21 0.09 -18.98 5.44
C GLY A 21 -0.13 -19.60 4.06
N GLY A 22 -1.40 -19.82 3.70
CA GLY A 22 -1.78 -20.42 2.43
C GLY A 22 -1.17 -19.72 1.21
N ALA A 23 -0.98 -20.51 0.15
CA ALA A 23 -0.59 -20.00 -1.16
C ALA A 23 -1.60 -18.96 -1.65
N PRO A 24 -1.17 -18.00 -2.49
CA PRO A 24 -2.11 -17.11 -3.14
C PRO A 24 -3.13 -17.89 -3.97
N SER A 25 -4.34 -17.36 -4.12
CA SER A 25 -5.39 -18.01 -4.91
C SER A 25 -5.12 -17.89 -6.41
N GLY A 26 -5.73 -18.80 -7.17
CA GLY A 26 -5.67 -18.81 -8.63
C GLY A 26 -4.35 -19.29 -9.23
N ALA A 27 -4.31 -19.28 -10.55
CA ALA A 27 -3.14 -19.62 -11.37
C ALA A 27 -3.09 -18.73 -12.62
N GLY A 28 -1.92 -18.66 -13.25
CA GLY A 28 -1.72 -17.96 -14.51
C GLY A 28 -0.70 -16.83 -14.45
N ARG A 29 -0.49 -16.19 -15.61
CA ARG A 29 0.60 -15.22 -15.80
C ARG A 29 0.32 -13.83 -15.22
N TYR A 30 -0.93 -13.48 -14.95
CA TYR A 30 -1.28 -12.14 -14.47
C TYR A 30 -1.38 -12.13 -12.95
N HIS A 31 -0.74 -11.15 -12.34
CA HIS A 31 -0.98 -10.82 -10.95
C HIS A 31 -2.18 -9.90 -10.88
N TYR A 32 -3.29 -10.42 -10.36
CA TYR A 32 -4.47 -9.63 -10.07
C TYR A 32 -4.37 -9.00 -8.68
N VAL A 33 -4.63 -7.70 -8.61
CA VAL A 33 -4.79 -6.97 -7.36
C VAL A 33 -5.96 -5.99 -7.49
N ARG A 34 -6.92 -6.10 -6.57
CA ARG A 34 -8.00 -5.14 -6.40
C ARG A 34 -7.76 -4.31 -5.15
N THR A 35 -7.89 -3.00 -5.32
CA THR A 35 -7.83 -2.04 -4.25
C THR A 35 -9.00 -1.07 -4.32
N CYS A 36 -9.42 -0.58 -3.18
CA CYS A 36 -10.35 0.54 -3.08
C CYS A 36 -9.91 1.50 -1.99
N GLY A 37 -10.48 2.69 -1.98
CA GLY A 37 -10.20 3.65 -0.94
C GLY A 37 -10.59 5.04 -1.38
N TRP A 38 -9.85 6.02 -0.88
CA TRP A 38 -10.08 7.41 -1.21
C TRP A 38 -8.81 8.23 -1.04
N TYR A 39 -8.75 9.36 -1.73
CA TYR A 39 -7.72 10.37 -1.55
C TYR A 39 -8.36 11.75 -1.36
N LEU A 40 -7.69 12.58 -0.57
CA LEU A 40 -8.03 13.98 -0.43
C LEU A 40 -7.42 14.74 -1.61
N ARG A 41 -8.25 15.14 -2.57
CA ARG A 41 -7.82 16.02 -3.64
C ARG A 41 -7.90 17.47 -3.18
N SER A 42 -6.74 18.12 -3.10
CA SER A 42 -6.66 19.56 -2.78
C SER A 42 -6.30 20.35 -4.03
N VAL A 43 -7.11 21.35 -4.38
CA VAL A 43 -6.82 22.29 -5.47
C VAL A 43 -6.55 23.65 -4.86
N THR A 44 -5.32 24.12 -5.02
CA THR A 44 -4.89 25.47 -4.62
C THR A 44 -4.55 26.27 -5.86
N ARG A 45 -5.14 27.46 -5.99
CA ARG A 45 -4.76 28.40 -7.04
C ARG A 45 -3.47 29.11 -6.63
N ILE A 46 -2.50 29.09 -7.52
CA ILE A 46 -1.21 29.76 -7.32
C ILE A 46 -1.15 30.94 -8.29
N SER A 47 -0.81 32.13 -7.79
CA SER A 47 -0.57 33.31 -8.62
C SER A 47 0.69 33.13 -9.48
N ARG A 48 0.87 33.96 -10.52
CA ARG A 48 2.08 33.94 -11.36
C ARG A 48 3.39 34.16 -10.60
N ARG A 49 3.34 34.70 -9.38
CA ARG A 49 4.51 34.92 -8.50
C ARG A 49 4.74 33.76 -7.51
N GLY A 50 4.01 32.65 -7.61
CA GLY A 50 4.17 31.49 -6.74
C GLY A 50 3.45 31.58 -5.39
N ALA A 51 2.80 32.71 -5.07
CA ALA A 51 1.99 32.82 -3.86
C ALA A 51 0.62 32.17 -4.08
N ALA A 52 0.16 31.35 -3.15
CA ALA A 52 -1.21 30.86 -3.11
C ALA A 52 -2.18 32.05 -3.11
N HIS A 53 -3.18 32.02 -3.99
CA HIS A 53 -4.13 33.11 -4.14
C HIS A 53 -5.55 32.56 -4.32
N GLY A 54 -6.43 32.92 -3.39
CA GLY A 54 -7.81 32.45 -3.34
C GLY A 54 -8.01 31.19 -2.48
N PRO A 55 -9.27 30.76 -2.31
CA PRO A 55 -9.60 29.62 -1.46
C PRO A 55 -9.07 28.30 -2.04
N SER A 56 -8.48 27.47 -1.19
CA SER A 56 -8.22 26.05 -1.51
C SER A 56 -9.51 25.26 -1.38
N THR A 57 -9.84 24.44 -2.37
CA THR A 57 -10.94 23.47 -2.26
C THR A 57 -10.37 22.08 -2.06
N SER A 58 -10.89 21.36 -1.07
CA SER A 58 -10.49 19.98 -0.79
C SER A 58 -11.69 19.05 -0.90
N THR A 59 -11.52 17.91 -1.57
CA THR A 59 -12.62 16.98 -1.83
C THR A 59 -12.23 15.53 -1.56
N VAL A 60 -13.18 14.85 -0.92
CA VAL A 60 -13.43 13.40 -0.87
C VAL A 60 -13.40 12.68 -2.22
N GLU A 61 -12.31 12.09 -2.72
CA GLU A 61 -12.36 11.33 -3.99
C GLU A 61 -12.17 9.82 -3.74
N PRO A 62 -13.26 9.03 -3.60
CA PRO A 62 -13.20 7.57 -3.61
C PRO A 62 -12.73 7.03 -4.95
N PHE A 63 -12.00 5.91 -4.88
CA PHE A 63 -11.54 5.17 -6.04
C PHE A 63 -11.69 3.66 -5.86
N GLU A 64 -11.80 2.97 -7.00
CA GLU A 64 -11.51 1.55 -7.12
C GLU A 64 -10.46 1.35 -8.21
N ARG A 65 -9.59 0.37 -7.99
CA ARG A 65 -8.56 -0.02 -8.94
C ARG A 65 -8.49 -1.54 -9.00
N GLU A 66 -8.70 -2.08 -10.19
CA GLU A 66 -8.40 -3.45 -10.56
C GLU A 66 -7.26 -3.46 -11.55
N GLN A 67 -6.30 -4.36 -11.37
CA GLN A 67 -5.21 -4.51 -12.31
C GLN A 67 -4.84 -5.98 -12.48
N TRP A 68 -4.44 -6.29 -13.70
CA TRP A 68 -3.93 -7.58 -14.12
C TRP A 68 -2.59 -7.31 -14.78
N ILE A 69 -1.49 -7.59 -14.10
CA ILE A 69 -0.18 -7.22 -14.63
C ILE A 69 0.70 -8.46 -14.69
N ALA A 70 1.23 -8.74 -15.88
CA ALA A 70 2.22 -9.78 -16.09
C ALA A 70 3.63 -9.26 -15.74
N PRO A 71 4.62 -10.15 -15.49
CA PRO A 71 5.99 -9.73 -15.17
C PRO A 71 6.68 -8.88 -16.24
N ASP A 72 6.26 -8.98 -17.51
CA ASP A 72 6.75 -8.15 -18.61
C ASP A 72 6.13 -6.74 -18.64
N GLY A 73 5.24 -6.42 -17.69
CA GLY A 73 4.55 -5.13 -17.60
C GLY A 73 3.37 -4.96 -18.55
N SER A 74 2.98 -6.01 -19.29
CA SER A 74 1.72 -6.05 -20.05
C SER A 74 0.53 -6.35 -19.16
N GLY A 75 -0.67 -6.04 -19.65
CA GLY A 75 -1.94 -6.43 -19.05
C GLY A 75 -2.97 -5.31 -19.03
N ARG A 76 -3.82 -5.28 -18.01
CA ARG A 76 -4.97 -4.39 -17.96
C ARG A 76 -5.02 -3.62 -16.66
N LEU A 77 -5.48 -2.39 -16.75
CA LEU A 77 -5.77 -1.54 -15.61
C LEU A 77 -7.17 -0.95 -15.76
N VAL A 78 -7.97 -1.05 -14.70
CA VAL A 78 -9.28 -0.40 -14.60
C VAL A 78 -9.27 0.43 -13.32
N VAL A 79 -9.42 1.74 -13.47
CA VAL A 79 -9.51 2.67 -12.35
C VAL A 79 -10.79 3.46 -12.49
N THR A 80 -11.57 3.50 -11.41
CA THR A 80 -12.72 4.39 -11.27
C THR A 80 -12.46 5.39 -10.16
N SER A 81 -12.91 6.63 -10.35
CA SER A 81 -12.91 7.70 -9.35
C SER A 81 -14.31 8.29 -9.31
N ASN A 82 -14.91 8.41 -8.12
CA ASN A 82 -16.32 8.82 -7.98
C ASN A 82 -17.28 8.01 -8.88
N GLY A 83 -17.01 6.71 -9.06
CA GLY A 83 -17.80 5.83 -9.93
C GLY A 83 -17.56 5.99 -11.44
N HIS A 84 -16.69 6.92 -11.86
CA HIS A 84 -16.39 7.15 -13.27
C HIS A 84 -15.02 6.57 -13.67
N PRO A 85 -14.89 5.90 -14.82
CA PRO A 85 -13.59 5.47 -15.33
C PRO A 85 -12.64 6.65 -15.51
N VAL A 86 -11.41 6.52 -15.01
CA VAL A 86 -10.37 7.54 -15.14
C VAL A 86 -9.12 6.97 -15.79
N ARG A 87 -8.29 7.83 -16.38
CA ARG A 87 -6.99 7.42 -16.90
C ARG A 87 -5.95 7.32 -15.77
N PRO A 88 -5.00 6.38 -15.88
CA PRO A 88 -4.87 5.37 -16.93
C PRO A 88 -5.83 4.19 -16.68
N SER A 89 -6.67 3.87 -17.67
CA SER A 89 -7.44 2.63 -17.75
C SER A 89 -7.37 2.11 -19.18
N GLY A 90 -7.32 0.79 -19.35
CA GLY A 90 -7.23 0.14 -20.65
C GLY A 90 -6.31 -1.07 -20.65
N GLU A 91 -6.01 -1.53 -21.86
CA GLU A 91 -5.04 -2.59 -22.14
C GLU A 91 -3.66 -1.98 -22.45
N PHE A 92 -2.62 -2.68 -22.01
CA PHE A 92 -1.24 -2.24 -22.11
C PHE A 92 -0.39 -3.39 -22.66
N GLY A 93 0.39 -3.10 -23.71
CA GLY A 93 1.41 -4.02 -24.21
C GLY A 93 2.59 -4.17 -23.23
N PRO A 94 3.58 -5.02 -23.57
CA PRO A 94 4.79 -5.20 -22.76
C PRO A 94 5.45 -3.87 -22.38
N GLY A 95 5.83 -3.73 -21.11
CA GLY A 95 6.39 -2.52 -20.53
C GLY A 95 5.39 -1.38 -20.24
N GLY A 96 4.14 -1.48 -20.70
CA GLY A 96 3.18 -0.38 -20.64
C GLY A 96 2.72 0.01 -19.23
N LEU A 97 2.77 -0.91 -18.26
CA LEU A 97 2.45 -0.64 -16.85
C LEU A 97 3.68 -0.47 -15.96
N GLY A 98 4.88 -0.36 -16.54
CA GLY A 98 6.11 0.03 -15.83
C GLY A 98 6.45 -0.82 -14.61
N ALA A 99 6.13 -2.12 -14.65
CA ALA A 99 6.13 -2.92 -13.45
C ALA A 99 7.51 -3.53 -13.14
N ARG A 100 8.19 -2.98 -12.13
CA ARG A 100 9.32 -3.67 -11.48
C ARG A 100 8.75 -4.70 -10.50
N PHE A 101 8.36 -5.85 -11.03
CA PHE A 101 7.99 -7.00 -10.21
C PHE A 101 9.20 -7.47 -9.42
N LEU A 102 8.99 -7.76 -8.14
CA LEU A 102 9.92 -8.59 -7.40
C LEU A 102 9.73 -10.04 -7.86
N THR A 103 10.71 -10.53 -8.61
CA THR A 103 10.80 -11.93 -9.02
C THR A 103 11.50 -12.79 -7.96
N GLY A 104 12.41 -12.22 -7.19
CA GLY A 104 12.99 -12.83 -6.00
C GLY A 104 12.06 -12.68 -4.79
N THR A 105 11.93 -13.76 -4.00
CA THR A 105 11.09 -13.80 -2.79
C THR A 105 11.90 -13.71 -1.49
N ASP A 106 13.23 -13.60 -1.60
CA ASP A 106 14.15 -13.61 -0.46
C ASP A 106 14.42 -12.22 0.12
N ARG A 107 15.16 -12.21 1.24
CA ARG A 107 15.60 -10.99 1.93
C ARG A 107 16.48 -10.08 1.07
N ALA A 108 17.28 -10.64 0.16
CA ALA A 108 18.18 -9.86 -0.68
C ALA A 108 17.40 -9.08 -1.74
N ALA A 109 16.46 -9.73 -2.42
CA ALA A 109 15.58 -9.09 -3.39
C ALA A 109 14.75 -7.96 -2.76
N VAL A 110 14.23 -8.17 -1.53
CA VAL A 110 13.51 -7.13 -0.80
C VAL A 110 14.45 -6.00 -0.34
N ALA A 111 15.68 -6.32 0.08
CA ALA A 111 16.65 -5.29 0.47
C ALA A 111 16.98 -4.33 -0.68
N GLU A 112 17.02 -4.81 -1.94
CA GLU A 112 17.17 -3.93 -3.10
C GLU A 112 16.05 -2.88 -3.17
N VAL A 113 14.80 -3.30 -2.97
CA VAL A 113 13.63 -2.40 -2.98
C VAL A 113 13.67 -1.40 -1.83
N VAL A 114 14.16 -1.81 -0.66
CA VAL A 114 14.32 -0.92 0.50
C VAL A 114 15.39 0.14 0.24
N ARG A 115 16.54 -0.27 -0.32
CA ARG A 115 17.66 0.63 -0.62
C ARG A 115 17.34 1.68 -1.68
N ASP A 116 16.44 1.37 -2.62
CA ASP A 116 15.94 2.35 -3.60
C ASP A 116 15.04 3.41 -2.95
N GLY A 117 14.62 3.22 -1.70
CA GLY A 117 13.81 4.15 -0.92
C GLY A 117 14.65 5.22 -0.20
N ASP A 118 14.22 6.47 -0.31
CA ASP A 118 14.77 7.59 0.46
C ASP A 118 14.25 7.55 1.92
N GLY A 119 15.03 6.92 2.81
CA GLY A 119 14.73 6.75 4.24
C GLY A 119 13.55 5.81 4.55
N THR A 120 13.14 5.75 5.82
CA THR A 120 12.02 4.88 6.28
C THR A 120 10.74 5.12 5.51
N ALA A 121 10.38 6.38 5.26
CA ALA A 121 9.19 6.71 4.49
C ALA A 121 9.27 6.22 3.03
N GLY A 122 10.44 6.31 2.41
CA GLY A 122 10.71 5.75 1.08
C GLY A 122 10.60 4.23 1.05
N ALA A 123 11.27 3.55 1.98
CA ALA A 123 11.22 2.10 2.12
C ALA A 123 9.79 1.58 2.37
N LEU A 124 9.02 2.24 3.24
CA LEU A 124 7.64 1.90 3.51
C LEU A 124 6.76 2.02 2.26
N ARG A 125 6.92 3.10 1.48
CA ARG A 125 6.23 3.25 0.19
C ARG A 125 6.63 2.17 -0.81
N ALA A 126 7.93 1.85 -0.89
CA ALA A 126 8.44 0.85 -1.82
C ALA A 126 7.90 -0.55 -1.50
N ILE A 127 7.96 -0.97 -0.23
CA ILE A 127 7.41 -2.24 0.26
C ILE A 127 5.90 -2.32 0.05
N THR A 128 5.15 -1.28 0.40
CA THR A 128 3.70 -1.24 0.18
C THR A 128 3.39 -1.33 -1.32
N GLY A 129 4.19 -0.68 -2.16
CA GLY A 129 4.06 -0.73 -3.61
C GLY A 129 4.20 -2.14 -4.19
N VAL A 130 4.88 -3.07 -3.52
CA VAL A 130 4.91 -4.48 -3.92
C VAL A 130 3.51 -5.10 -3.75
N TRP A 131 2.92 -5.00 -2.56
CA TRP A 131 1.58 -5.50 -2.26
C TRP A 131 0.49 -4.93 -3.16
N LEU A 132 0.60 -3.63 -3.48
CA LEU A 132 -0.37 -2.94 -4.33
C LEU A 132 -0.18 -3.22 -5.82
N ARG A 133 0.85 -3.96 -6.22
CA ARG A 133 1.17 -4.25 -7.64
C ARG A 133 1.13 -5.72 -8.00
N GLN A 134 1.56 -6.59 -7.09
CA GLN A 134 1.71 -8.01 -7.36
C GLN A 134 1.08 -8.86 -6.28
N VAL A 135 0.66 -10.06 -6.68
CA VAL A 135 0.46 -11.16 -5.74
C VAL A 135 1.74 -11.40 -4.94
N VAL A 136 1.60 -11.56 -3.62
CA VAL A 136 2.73 -11.73 -2.70
C VAL A 136 2.69 -13.15 -2.10
N PRO A 137 3.53 -14.09 -2.57
CA PRO A 137 3.61 -15.45 -2.00
C PRO A 137 4.14 -15.47 -0.56
N PRO A 138 3.94 -16.56 0.21
CA PRO A 138 4.32 -16.64 1.62
C PRO A 138 5.76 -16.21 1.94
N ASP A 139 6.75 -16.65 1.16
CA ASP A 139 8.15 -16.29 1.38
C ASP A 139 8.40 -14.80 1.18
N LEU A 140 7.83 -14.22 0.12
CA LEU A 140 7.91 -12.79 -0.14
C LEU A 140 7.17 -11.99 0.93
N ARG A 141 6.01 -12.46 1.41
CA ARG A 141 5.28 -11.82 2.54
C ARG A 141 6.15 -11.79 3.78
N ARG A 142 6.78 -12.92 4.12
CA ARG A 142 7.73 -13.01 5.24
C ARG A 142 8.90 -12.04 5.04
N ALA A 143 9.54 -12.03 3.87
CA ALA A 143 10.67 -11.16 3.59
C ALA A 143 10.32 -9.67 3.68
N LEU A 144 9.17 -9.26 3.17
CA LEU A 144 8.67 -7.88 3.26
C LEU A 144 8.37 -7.47 4.72
N LEU A 145 7.76 -8.35 5.52
CA LEU A 145 7.49 -8.10 6.94
C LEU A 145 8.78 -8.01 7.77
N LEU A 146 9.76 -8.86 7.49
CA LEU A 146 11.08 -8.79 8.13
C LEU A 146 11.83 -7.52 7.73
N ALA A 147 11.72 -7.09 6.47
CA ALA A 147 12.31 -5.83 6.03
C ALA A 147 11.66 -4.62 6.73
N LEU A 148 10.33 -4.62 6.89
CA LEU A 148 9.65 -3.61 7.71
C LEU A 148 10.11 -3.65 9.17
N ALA A 149 10.30 -4.83 9.75
CA ALA A 149 10.75 -4.99 11.13
C ALA A 149 12.15 -4.44 11.39
N ASP A 150 12.98 -4.34 10.35
CA ASP A 150 14.33 -3.79 10.42
C ASP A 150 14.36 -2.27 10.14
N LEU A 151 13.22 -1.64 9.85
CA LEU A 151 13.14 -0.19 9.69
C LEU A 151 13.09 0.51 11.05
N ASP A 152 13.90 1.55 11.19
CA ASP A 152 13.84 2.45 12.33
C ASP A 152 12.62 3.39 12.27
N GLY A 153 12.13 3.79 13.44
CA GLY A 153 11.06 4.78 13.56
C GLY A 153 9.67 4.25 13.25
N LEU A 154 9.47 2.92 13.34
CA LEU A 154 8.14 2.32 13.39
C LEU A 154 7.61 2.23 14.82
N GLU A 155 6.36 2.59 14.98
CA GLU A 155 5.60 2.53 16.23
C GLU A 155 4.54 1.45 16.15
N VAL A 156 4.28 0.77 17.27
CA VAL A 156 3.14 -0.13 17.39
C VAL A 156 1.87 0.68 17.54
N VAL A 157 0.89 0.42 16.68
CA VAL A 157 -0.51 0.81 16.91
C VAL A 157 -1.23 -0.31 17.67
N GLY A 158 -0.89 -1.56 17.38
CA GLY A 158 -1.43 -2.74 18.05
C GLY A 158 -2.57 -3.37 17.26
N GLU A 159 -3.46 -4.08 17.96
CA GLU A 159 -4.67 -4.66 17.36
C GLU A 159 -5.61 -3.54 16.88
N THR A 160 -6.13 -3.69 15.67
CA THR A 160 -7.04 -2.72 15.07
C THR A 160 -7.98 -3.38 14.08
N ARG A 161 -8.87 -2.58 13.49
CA ARG A 161 -9.64 -2.93 12.30
C ARG A 161 -9.32 -1.94 11.19
N ASP A 162 -9.26 -2.42 9.96
CA ASP A 162 -9.21 -1.53 8.81
C ASP A 162 -10.58 -0.88 8.54
N HIS A 163 -10.65 -0.02 7.52
CA HIS A 163 -11.89 0.67 7.13
C HIS A 163 -12.98 -0.26 6.57
N LEU A 164 -12.68 -1.54 6.30
CA LEU A 164 -13.69 -2.58 5.98
C LEU A 164 -14.10 -3.40 7.22
N GLY A 165 -13.60 -3.04 8.40
CA GLY A 165 -13.87 -3.74 9.64
C GLY A 165 -13.08 -5.05 9.80
N ARG A 166 -12.11 -5.36 8.94
CA ARG A 166 -11.30 -6.59 9.04
C ARG A 166 -10.29 -6.44 10.16
N ALA A 167 -10.21 -7.45 11.03
CA ALA A 167 -9.26 -7.44 12.14
C ALA A 167 -7.81 -7.58 11.64
N GLY A 168 -6.91 -6.81 12.24
CA GLY A 168 -5.49 -6.82 11.91
C GLY A 168 -4.62 -6.27 13.02
N VAL A 169 -3.32 -6.24 12.75
CA VAL A 169 -2.32 -5.55 13.58
C VAL A 169 -1.72 -4.42 12.78
N ALA A 170 -1.46 -3.30 13.44
CA ALA A 170 -0.98 -2.10 12.78
C ALA A 170 0.33 -1.58 13.35
N VAL A 171 1.14 -1.05 12.43
CA VAL A 171 2.34 -0.26 12.71
C VAL A 171 2.21 1.09 12.03
N ALA A 172 2.88 2.09 12.58
CA ALA A 172 2.87 3.44 12.03
C ALA A 172 4.28 4.03 11.92
N HIS A 173 4.48 4.88 10.93
CA HIS A 173 5.66 5.74 10.81
C HIS A 173 5.23 7.20 10.86
N HIS A 174 5.92 8.02 11.66
CA HIS A 174 5.71 9.47 11.70
C HIS A 174 6.83 10.17 10.94
N ASP A 175 6.46 10.78 9.83
CA ASP A 175 7.33 11.68 9.08
C ASP A 175 7.25 13.07 9.73
N ARG A 176 8.29 13.43 10.49
CA ARG A 176 8.35 14.70 11.22
C ARG A 176 8.51 15.91 10.29
N GLU A 177 9.13 15.73 9.13
CA GLU A 177 9.35 16.81 8.16
C GLU A 177 8.06 17.14 7.42
N ARG A 178 7.35 16.12 6.94
CA ARG A 178 6.07 16.27 6.25
C ARG A 178 4.90 16.44 7.21
N ARG A 179 5.10 16.18 8.50
CA ARG A 179 4.07 16.13 9.54
C ARG A 179 2.95 15.17 9.14
N THR A 180 3.33 13.98 8.68
CA THR A 180 2.36 12.92 8.33
C THR A 180 2.61 11.66 9.13
N ARG A 181 1.55 10.89 9.34
CA ARG A 181 1.61 9.55 9.90
C ARG A 181 1.10 8.57 8.88
N VAL A 182 1.91 7.58 8.52
CA VAL A 182 1.49 6.47 7.67
C VAL A 182 1.23 5.26 8.54
N VAL A 183 0.03 4.70 8.46
CA VAL A 183 -0.38 3.48 9.17
C VAL A 183 -0.50 2.34 8.17
N LEU A 184 0.12 1.21 8.47
CA LEU A 184 -0.05 -0.04 7.73
C LEU A 184 -0.77 -1.05 8.60
N VAL A 185 -1.82 -1.68 8.05
CA VAL A 185 -2.60 -2.71 8.73
C VAL A 185 -2.37 -4.06 8.05
N PHE A 186 -1.98 -5.07 8.83
CA PHE A 186 -1.73 -6.42 8.35
C PHE A 186 -2.68 -7.44 8.99
N HIS A 187 -3.07 -8.46 8.24
CA HIS A 187 -3.77 -9.61 8.77
C HIS A 187 -2.86 -10.35 9.75
N ALA A 188 -3.27 -10.45 11.02
CA ALA A 188 -2.39 -10.96 12.09
C ALA A 188 -1.84 -12.38 11.85
N ARG A 189 -2.68 -13.28 11.29
CA ARG A 189 -2.32 -14.68 11.01
C ARG A 189 -1.53 -14.88 9.71
N HIS A 190 -1.95 -14.27 8.62
CA HIS A 190 -1.38 -14.55 7.30
C HIS A 190 -0.39 -13.48 6.83
N GLY A 191 -0.33 -12.33 7.49
CA GLY A 191 0.56 -11.23 7.09
C GLY A 191 0.12 -10.49 5.85
N TRP A 192 -1.13 -10.67 5.37
CA TRP A 192 -1.67 -9.90 4.25
C TRP A 192 -1.75 -8.41 4.59
N LEU A 193 -1.21 -7.51 3.75
CA LEU A 193 -1.52 -6.08 3.85
C LEU A 193 -3.02 -5.91 3.61
N LEU A 194 -3.72 -5.40 4.62
CA LEU A 194 -5.14 -5.09 4.55
C LEU A 194 -5.36 -3.67 4.06
N GLY A 195 -4.53 -2.73 4.54
CA GLY A 195 -4.64 -1.35 4.13
C GLY A 195 -3.46 -0.47 4.53
N ARG A 196 -3.41 0.70 3.89
CA ARG A 196 -2.52 1.81 4.17
C ARG A 196 -3.35 3.07 4.33
N GLU A 197 -3.06 3.82 5.39
CA GLU A 197 -3.67 5.12 5.63
C GLU A 197 -2.59 6.18 5.84
N GLU A 198 -2.79 7.37 5.28
CA GLU A 198 -1.91 8.52 5.48
C GLU A 198 -2.69 9.65 6.15
N ILE A 199 -2.20 10.08 7.31
CA ILE A 199 -2.84 11.06 8.17
C ILE A 199 -1.97 12.31 8.23
N ALA A 200 -2.52 13.46 7.87
CA ALA A 200 -1.89 14.75 8.11
C ALA A 200 -2.00 15.11 9.58
N LEU A 201 -0.87 15.45 10.20
CA LEU A 201 -0.75 15.84 11.60
C LEU A 201 -0.69 17.38 11.73
N PRO A 202 -0.81 17.94 12.95
CA PRO A 202 -0.62 19.36 13.18
C PRO A 202 0.68 19.89 12.57
N GLY A 203 0.55 20.96 11.77
CA GLY A 203 1.66 21.58 11.02
C GLY A 203 1.87 21.02 9.61
N ALA A 204 1.09 20.02 9.18
CA ALA A 204 1.10 19.56 7.80
C ALA A 204 0.63 20.64 6.83
N ARG A 205 1.15 20.61 5.60
CA ARG A 205 0.75 21.53 4.52
C ARG A 205 -0.57 21.09 3.87
N VAL A 206 -1.64 21.05 4.66
CA VAL A 206 -3.01 20.72 4.22
C VAL A 206 -3.95 21.88 4.56
N SER A 207 -4.98 22.10 3.75
CA SER A 207 -5.96 23.18 3.97
C SER A 207 -7.12 22.79 4.89
N LEU A 208 -7.02 21.67 5.59
CA LEU A 208 -8.04 21.12 6.49
C LEU A 208 -7.56 21.13 7.94
N PRO A 209 -8.49 21.18 8.93
CA PRO A 209 -8.15 20.94 10.33
C PRO A 209 -7.48 19.58 10.51
N THR A 210 -6.38 19.55 11.26
CA THR A 210 -5.59 18.34 11.55
C THR A 210 -5.81 17.90 13.00
N PRO A 211 -5.71 16.59 13.33
CA PRO A 211 -5.33 15.50 12.43
C PRO A 211 -6.47 15.10 11.49
N VAL A 212 -6.14 14.79 10.24
CA VAL A 212 -7.10 14.35 9.23
C VAL A 212 -6.49 13.30 8.33
N SER A 213 -7.25 12.26 8.03
CA SER A 213 -6.83 11.29 7.03
C SER A 213 -6.86 11.94 5.64
N THR A 214 -5.82 11.70 4.86
CA THR A 214 -5.61 12.31 3.53
C THR A 214 -5.60 11.28 2.42
N SER A 215 -5.37 10.01 2.74
CA SER A 215 -5.64 8.90 1.84
C SER A 215 -5.82 7.62 2.62
N ASN A 216 -6.63 6.73 2.07
CA ASN A 216 -6.73 5.36 2.50
C ASN A 216 -6.73 4.46 1.26
N THR A 217 -6.05 3.32 1.33
CA THR A 217 -6.03 2.30 0.29
C THR A 217 -6.13 0.94 0.94
N LEU A 218 -7.12 0.15 0.55
CA LEU A 218 -7.43 -1.16 1.08
C LEU A 218 -7.22 -2.20 -0.01
N VAL A 219 -6.51 -3.28 0.29
CA VAL A 219 -6.41 -4.44 -0.60
C VAL A 219 -7.63 -5.32 -0.35
N THR A 220 -8.46 -5.53 -1.36
CA THR A 220 -9.72 -6.27 -1.22
C THR A 220 -9.66 -7.67 -1.80
N LEU A 221 -8.86 -7.87 -2.86
CA LEU A 221 -8.65 -9.18 -3.47
C LEU A 221 -7.29 -9.23 -4.16
N THR A 222 -6.62 -10.38 -4.10
CA THR A 222 -5.39 -10.66 -4.83
C THR A 222 -5.34 -12.14 -5.21
N GLY A 223 -4.76 -12.45 -6.37
CA GLY A 223 -4.55 -13.82 -6.84
C GLY A 223 -4.01 -13.82 -8.26
N TYR A 224 -3.71 -15.02 -8.77
CA TYR A 224 -3.28 -15.20 -10.14
C TYR A 224 -4.45 -15.46 -11.07
N THR A 225 -4.36 -14.96 -12.30
CA THR A 225 -5.33 -15.24 -13.36
C THR A 225 -4.63 -15.51 -14.70
N GLU A 226 -5.29 -16.28 -15.56
CA GLU A 226 -4.81 -16.54 -16.92
C GLU A 226 -5.16 -15.39 -17.88
N THR A 227 -6.28 -14.70 -17.62
CA THR A 227 -6.79 -13.61 -18.46
C THR A 227 -6.86 -12.29 -17.70
N THR A 228 -7.01 -11.18 -18.43
CA THR A 228 -7.21 -9.83 -17.87
C THR A 228 -8.68 -9.46 -17.65
N THR A 229 -9.59 -10.43 -17.82
CA THR A 229 -11.04 -10.24 -17.70
C THR A 229 -11.65 -10.93 -16.50
N GLU A 230 -10.93 -11.87 -15.90
CA GLU A 230 -11.41 -12.69 -14.78
C GLU A 230 -10.84 -12.19 -13.44
N GLN A 231 -11.55 -12.48 -12.36
CA GLN A 231 -11.03 -12.32 -11.00
C GLN A 231 -10.61 -13.69 -10.46
N PRO A 232 -9.60 -13.78 -9.58
CA PRO A 232 -9.20 -15.05 -8.99
C PRO A 232 -10.36 -15.61 -8.15
N GLN A 233 -10.57 -16.92 -8.24
CA GLN A 233 -11.55 -17.63 -7.40
C GLN A 233 -11.06 -17.64 -5.94
N ALA A 234 -11.99 -17.45 -5.01
CA ALA A 234 -11.72 -17.40 -3.57
C ALA A 234 -11.50 -18.78 -2.97
#